data_AF-A0A7W9GUF0-F1
#
_entry.id   AF-A0A7W9GUF0-F1
#
_cell.length_a   1.000
_cell.length_b   1.000
_cell.length_c   1.000
_cell.angle_alpha   90.00
_cell.angle_beta   90.00
_cell.angle_gamma   90.00
#
_symmetry.space_group_name_H-M   'P 1'
#
loop_
_entity.id
_entity.type
_entity.pdbx_description
1 polymer ?
#
loop_
_entity_poly.entity_id
_entity_poly.type
_entity_poly.pdbx_seq_one_letter_code
_entity_poly.pdbx_strand_id
1 'polypeptide(L)'
;MGKVVAQAIMSLDGYVAKQDNSIGRLFDWLQNGEVELPTPAGDFAVHLTPASSDHWQQWVSSVGALVCGRTLFDATGGWQGRHSMDVPIVVVTHQVPADWVDAHPEAPFTFVTDGVAAAVAHAQTLAGDRVVAVTGGTIARQCLELGLLDEVAVDLVPVVMGEGNRPFFGTLSAGDVMLGNPTVCVQGDRVTHLVFPVARS
;
A
#
# COMPACT_ATOMS: atom_id res chain seq x y z
N MET A 1 5.46 18.06 -6.34
CA MET A 1 4.43 17.01 -6.31
C MET A 1 5.13 15.69 -6.07
N GLY A 2 4.82 15.04 -4.95
CA GLY A 2 5.50 13.82 -4.55
C GLY A 2 5.21 12.64 -5.48
N LYS A 3 6.04 11.61 -5.36
CA LYS A 3 5.92 10.38 -6.16
C LYS A 3 4.64 9.62 -5.80
N VAL A 4 4.05 8.95 -6.79
CA VAL A 4 2.98 7.97 -6.60
C VAL A 4 3.58 6.58 -6.65
N VAL A 5 3.49 5.84 -5.54
CA VAL A 5 4.16 4.55 -5.39
C VAL A 5 3.13 3.48 -5.06
N ALA A 6 2.98 2.48 -5.92
CA ALA A 6 2.23 1.28 -5.55
C ALA A 6 3.08 0.45 -4.60
N GLN A 7 2.60 0.17 -3.39
CA GLN A 7 3.33 -0.61 -2.41
C GLN A 7 2.45 -1.73 -1.86
N ALA A 8 3.03 -2.92 -1.75
CA ALA A 8 2.40 -4.04 -1.09
C ALA A 8 3.42 -5.01 -0.48
N ILE A 9 2.99 -5.65 0.60
CA ILE A 9 3.60 -6.88 1.09
C ILE A 9 3.00 -8.03 0.28
N MET A 10 3.86 -8.80 -0.39
CA MET A 10 3.45 -9.73 -1.43
C MET A 10 4.07 -11.11 -1.20
N SER A 11 3.29 -12.15 -1.44
CA SER A 11 3.78 -13.53 -1.48
C SER A 11 4.71 -13.74 -2.68
N LEU A 12 5.49 -14.81 -2.63
CA LEU A 12 6.41 -15.18 -3.72
C LEU A 12 5.69 -15.41 -5.05
N ASP A 13 4.44 -15.90 -4.98
CA ASP A 13 3.56 -16.16 -6.11
C ASP A 13 2.62 -15.00 -6.47
N GLY A 14 2.84 -13.80 -5.93
CA GLY A 14 2.25 -12.55 -6.45
C GLY A 14 0.96 -12.06 -5.77
N TYR A 15 0.64 -12.58 -4.58
CA TYR A 15 -0.60 -12.27 -3.86
C TYR A 15 -0.38 -11.38 -2.64
N VAL A 16 -1.33 -10.47 -2.38
CA VAL A 16 -1.29 -9.47 -1.30
C VAL A 16 -2.30 -9.76 -0.20
N ALA A 17 -3.23 -10.69 -0.43
CA ALA A 17 -4.17 -11.18 0.57
C ALA A 17 -4.79 -12.51 0.09
N LYS A 18 -5.37 -13.26 1.02
CA LYS A 18 -6.20 -14.43 0.69
C LYS A 18 -7.53 -14.02 0.09
N GLN A 19 -8.25 -15.00 -0.48
CA GLN A 19 -9.59 -14.81 -1.03
C GLN A 19 -10.56 -14.15 -0.02
N ASP A 20 -10.48 -14.54 1.24
CA ASP A 20 -11.28 -14.01 2.36
C ASP A 20 -10.80 -12.66 2.92
N ASN A 21 -9.83 -12.01 2.25
CA ASN A 21 -9.12 -10.79 2.67
C ASN A 21 -8.18 -10.96 3.88
N SER A 22 -8.00 -12.17 4.42
CA SER A 22 -6.99 -12.37 5.46
C SER A 22 -5.56 -12.28 4.88
N ILE A 23 -4.64 -11.74 5.66
CA ILE A 23 -3.25 -11.51 5.24
C ILE A 23 -2.35 -12.75 5.42
N GLY A 24 -2.82 -13.77 6.16
CA GLY A 24 -2.03 -14.96 6.46
C GLY A 24 -0.66 -14.62 7.05
N ARG A 25 0.39 -15.14 6.44
CA ARG A 25 1.79 -14.98 6.90
C ARG A 25 2.51 -13.75 6.37
N LEU A 26 1.83 -12.94 5.54
CA LEU A 26 2.48 -11.83 4.83
C LEU A 26 3.12 -10.83 5.80
N PHE A 27 2.51 -10.59 6.95
CA PHE A 27 2.96 -9.57 7.91
C PHE A 27 3.80 -10.14 9.06
N ASP A 28 4.09 -11.45 9.08
CA ASP A 28 4.88 -12.10 10.15
C ASP A 28 6.25 -11.42 10.35
N TRP A 29 6.86 -10.91 9.27
CA TRP A 29 8.19 -10.27 9.32
C TRP A 29 8.17 -8.92 10.05
N LEU A 30 7.00 -8.31 10.29
CA LEU A 30 6.91 -7.10 11.11
C LEU A 30 7.19 -7.36 12.60
N GLN A 31 7.37 -8.61 12.99
CA GLN A 31 7.55 -9.04 14.38
C GLN A 31 8.72 -10.03 14.57
N ASN A 32 9.65 -10.12 13.60
CA ASN A 32 10.70 -11.15 13.61
C ASN A 32 12.13 -10.63 13.88
N GLY A 33 12.30 -9.36 14.22
CA GLY A 33 13.61 -8.77 14.49
C GLY A 33 13.80 -8.23 15.91
N GLU A 34 14.95 -7.62 16.14
CA GLU A 34 15.39 -7.11 17.46
C GLU A 34 15.18 -5.60 17.65
N VAL A 35 14.94 -4.87 16.57
CA VAL A 35 14.74 -3.41 16.60
C VAL A 35 13.25 -3.12 16.77
N GLU A 36 12.86 -2.68 17.96
CA GLU A 36 11.50 -2.22 18.26
C GLU A 36 11.30 -0.77 17.80
N LEU A 37 10.25 -0.53 17.00
CA LEU A 37 9.87 0.81 16.55
C LEU A 37 8.36 1.02 16.69
N PRO A 38 7.91 2.16 17.26
CA PRO A 38 6.49 2.49 17.25
C PRO A 38 6.03 2.84 15.83
N THR A 39 4.78 2.51 15.52
CA THR A 39 4.09 3.09 14.36
C THR A 39 3.94 4.62 14.54
N PRO A 40 3.81 5.41 13.47
CA PRO A 40 3.54 6.84 13.58
C PRO A 40 2.32 7.19 14.44
N ALA A 41 1.26 6.38 14.37
CA ALA A 41 0.07 6.57 15.20
C ALA A 41 0.29 6.20 16.67
N GLY A 42 1.34 5.44 16.99
CA GLY A 42 1.66 4.93 18.32
C GLY A 42 0.69 3.84 18.82
N ASP A 43 -0.07 3.22 17.92
CA ASP A 43 -1.07 2.20 18.23
C ASP A 43 -0.46 0.82 18.51
N PHE A 44 0.69 0.51 17.93
CA PHE A 44 1.50 -0.67 18.25
C PHE A 44 2.99 -0.46 17.87
N ALA A 45 3.82 -1.46 18.16
CA ALA A 45 5.23 -1.49 17.75
C ALA A 45 5.52 -2.65 16.79
N VAL A 46 6.39 -2.40 15.82
CA VAL A 46 6.99 -3.42 14.94
C VAL A 46 8.35 -3.84 15.51
N HIS A 47 8.73 -5.10 15.29
CA HIS A 47 10.04 -5.64 15.64
C HIS A 47 10.74 -6.12 14.37
N LEU A 48 11.72 -5.33 13.93
CA LEU A 48 12.34 -5.48 12.61
C LEU A 48 13.83 -5.82 12.71
N THR A 49 14.36 -6.49 11.71
CA THR A 49 15.83 -6.61 11.56
C THR A 49 16.44 -5.22 11.33
N PRO A 50 17.71 -4.97 11.65
CA PRO A 50 18.35 -3.67 11.40
C PRO A 50 18.20 -3.17 9.95
N ALA A 51 18.34 -4.07 8.97
CA ALA A 51 18.17 -3.71 7.55
C ALA A 51 16.72 -3.30 7.23
N SER A 52 15.73 -4.06 7.71
CA SER A 52 14.32 -3.74 7.53
C SER A 52 13.89 -2.50 8.31
N SER A 53 14.46 -2.24 9.49
CA SER A 53 14.13 -1.08 10.30
C SER A 53 14.54 0.23 9.64
N ASP A 54 15.72 0.26 9.01
CA ASP A 54 16.20 1.44 8.29
C ASP A 54 15.32 1.71 7.06
N HIS A 55 15.01 0.66 6.29
CA HIS A 55 14.12 0.77 5.13
C HIS A 55 12.71 1.22 5.53
N TRP A 56 12.12 0.60 6.56
CA TRP A 56 10.77 0.90 7.02
C TRP A 56 10.64 2.34 7.54
N GLN A 57 11.61 2.84 8.32
CA GLN A 57 11.60 4.22 8.81
C GLN A 57 11.68 5.23 7.67
N GLN A 58 12.53 4.99 6.67
CA GLN A 58 12.61 5.84 5.48
C GLN A 58 11.29 5.85 4.71
N TRP A 59 10.68 4.68 4.52
CA TRP A 59 9.39 4.57 3.85
C TRP A 59 8.30 5.33 4.60
N VAL A 60 8.07 5.00 5.87
CA VAL A 60 6.99 5.56 6.67
C VAL A 60 7.10 7.07 6.85
N SER A 61 8.32 7.59 7.03
CA SER A 61 8.54 9.05 7.11
C SER A 61 8.34 9.79 5.78
N SER A 62 8.45 9.09 4.65
CA SER A 62 8.28 9.68 3.32
C SER A 62 6.82 9.79 2.88
N VAL A 63 5.92 8.96 3.43
CA VAL A 63 4.50 8.90 3.01
C VAL A 63 3.73 10.11 3.52
N GLY A 64 2.90 10.69 2.65
CA GLY A 64 2.04 11.83 2.97
C GLY A 64 0.55 11.58 2.82
N ALA A 65 0.15 10.61 2.01
CA ALA A 65 -1.23 10.17 1.89
C ALA A 65 -1.29 8.73 1.37
N LEU A 66 -2.39 8.04 1.63
CA LEU A 66 -2.67 6.70 1.13
C LEU A 66 -3.86 6.71 0.17
N VAL A 67 -3.80 5.91 -0.88
CA VAL A 67 -4.94 5.63 -1.76
C VAL A 67 -5.26 4.15 -1.68
N CYS A 68 -6.49 3.82 -1.30
CA CYS A 68 -6.96 2.45 -1.23
C CYS A 68 -8.33 2.23 -1.87
N GLY A 69 -8.65 0.97 -2.16
CA GLY A 69 -9.95 0.59 -2.69
C GLY A 69 -10.94 0.25 -1.58
N ARG A 70 -12.23 0.29 -1.91
CA ARG A 70 -13.32 -0.04 -0.99
C ARG A 70 -13.16 -1.36 -0.24
N THR A 71 -12.68 -2.41 -0.91
CA THR A 71 -12.51 -3.74 -0.30
C THR A 71 -11.52 -3.73 0.86
N LEU A 72 -10.38 -3.04 0.72
CA LEU A 72 -9.41 -2.93 1.80
C LEU A 72 -9.98 -2.12 2.95
N PHE A 73 -10.62 -0.99 2.64
CA PHE A 73 -11.31 -0.16 3.64
C PHE A 73 -12.30 -0.99 4.48
N ASP A 74 -13.13 -1.82 3.83
CA ASP A 74 -14.09 -2.67 4.55
C ASP A 74 -13.40 -3.75 5.38
N ALA A 75 -12.36 -4.39 4.84
CA ALA A 75 -11.62 -5.43 5.54
C ALA A 75 -10.91 -4.93 6.80
N THR A 76 -10.52 -3.66 6.84
CA THR A 76 -9.87 -3.03 8.00
C THR A 76 -10.85 -2.27 8.90
N GLY A 77 -12.14 -2.23 8.56
CA GLY A 77 -13.13 -1.39 9.25
C GLY A 77 -12.78 0.10 9.20
N GLY A 78 -12.09 0.54 8.14
CA GLY A 78 -11.56 1.90 8.02
C GLY A 78 -10.52 2.25 9.08
N TRP A 79 -9.82 1.26 9.63
CA TRP A 79 -8.85 1.44 10.73
C TRP A 79 -9.42 2.23 11.92
N GLN A 80 -10.73 2.13 12.17
CA GLN A 80 -11.43 2.90 13.22
C GLN A 80 -11.18 4.42 13.12
N GLY A 81 -10.98 4.92 11.90
CA GLY A 81 -10.77 6.34 11.63
C GLY A 81 -9.32 6.82 11.71
N ARG A 82 -8.34 5.97 12.03
CA ARG A 82 -6.92 6.37 12.06
C ARG A 82 -5.99 5.24 11.58
N HIS A 83 -5.30 5.47 10.47
CA HIS A 83 -4.30 4.52 9.97
C HIS A 83 -3.05 4.51 10.86
N SER A 84 -2.38 3.37 11.00
CA SER A 84 -1.16 3.25 11.82
C SER A 84 0.02 4.11 11.31
N MET A 85 0.03 4.45 10.02
CA MET A 85 0.99 5.41 9.44
C MET A 85 0.66 6.89 9.74
N ASP A 86 -0.49 7.17 10.37
CA ASP A 86 -0.94 8.52 10.74
C ASP A 86 -0.95 9.54 9.59
N VAL A 87 -1.46 9.10 8.43
CA VAL A 87 -1.60 9.92 7.22
C VAL A 87 -3.05 9.87 6.71
N PRO A 88 -3.52 10.91 6.00
CA PRO A 88 -4.84 10.90 5.40
C PRO A 88 -5.00 9.78 4.36
N ILE A 89 -6.22 9.26 4.25
CA ILE A 89 -6.58 8.17 3.34
C ILE A 89 -7.61 8.65 2.32
N VAL A 90 -7.36 8.35 1.05
CA VAL A 90 -8.31 8.52 -0.04
C VAL A 90 -8.84 7.15 -0.47
N VAL A 91 -10.13 6.93 -0.31
CA VAL A 91 -10.80 5.67 -0.62
C VAL A 91 -11.52 5.79 -1.96
N VAL A 92 -11.12 4.98 -2.93
CA VAL A 92 -11.82 4.85 -4.21
C VAL A 92 -13.03 3.93 -4.03
N THR A 93 -14.23 4.47 -4.25
CA THR A 93 -15.49 3.74 -4.07
C THR A 93 -16.57 4.25 -5.01
N HIS A 94 -17.55 3.41 -5.38
CA HIS A 94 -18.72 3.87 -6.12
C HIS A 94 -19.79 4.50 -5.22
N GLN A 95 -19.76 4.20 -3.92
CA GLN A 95 -20.72 4.70 -2.94
C GLN A 95 -20.00 5.06 -1.64
N VAL A 96 -20.32 6.23 -1.09
CA VAL A 96 -19.80 6.70 0.21
C VAL A 96 -20.49 5.94 1.35
N PRO A 97 -19.76 5.42 2.35
CA PRO A 97 -20.34 4.75 3.51
C PRO A 97 -20.84 5.76 4.54
N ALA A 98 -22.05 6.32 4.34
CA ALA A 98 -22.61 7.36 5.21
C ALA A 98 -22.54 6.99 6.70
N ASP A 99 -22.99 5.80 7.09
CA ASP A 99 -22.97 5.35 8.49
C ASP A 99 -21.56 5.36 9.11
N TRP A 100 -20.53 5.00 8.33
CA TRP A 100 -19.16 5.03 8.82
C TRP A 100 -18.64 6.45 8.97
N VAL A 101 -18.97 7.34 8.03
CA VAL A 101 -18.61 8.76 8.07
C VAL A 101 -19.26 9.44 9.29
N ASP A 102 -20.54 9.17 9.54
CA ASP A 102 -21.27 9.70 10.69
C ASP A 102 -20.67 9.21 12.02
N ALA A 103 -20.18 7.96 12.06
CA ALA A 103 -19.49 7.40 13.22
C ALA A 103 -18.06 7.94 13.42
N HIS A 104 -17.42 8.48 12.38
CA HIS A 104 -16.03 8.95 12.39
C HIS A 104 -15.88 10.35 11.75
N PRO A 105 -16.56 11.40 12.28
CA PRO A 105 -16.63 12.70 11.62
C PRO A 105 -15.27 13.41 11.48
N GLU A 106 -14.32 13.10 12.35
CA GLU A 106 -12.97 13.69 12.37
C GLU A 106 -11.91 12.81 11.69
N ALA A 107 -12.30 11.66 11.13
CA ALA A 107 -11.34 10.78 10.49
C ALA A 107 -10.82 11.43 9.18
N PRO A 108 -9.51 11.44 8.93
CA PRO A 108 -8.92 12.07 7.75
C PRO A 108 -9.08 11.19 6.50
N PHE A 109 -10.32 10.81 6.20
CA PHE A 109 -10.72 9.93 5.11
C PHE A 109 -11.50 10.73 4.08
N THR A 110 -11.06 10.68 2.82
CA THR A 110 -11.81 11.21 1.68
C THR A 110 -12.32 10.06 0.83
N PHE A 111 -13.62 10.02 0.55
CA PHE A 111 -14.22 9.04 -0.36
C PHE A 111 -14.38 9.66 -1.75
N VAL A 112 -13.77 9.05 -2.76
CA VAL A 112 -13.78 9.55 -4.14
C VAL A 112 -14.54 8.59 -5.05
N THR A 113 -15.53 9.13 -5.75
CA THR A 113 -16.42 8.39 -6.67
C THR A 113 -16.07 8.55 -8.15
N ASP A 114 -15.21 9.52 -8.48
CA ASP A 114 -14.88 9.89 -9.86
C ASP A 114 -13.71 9.07 -10.44
N GLY A 115 -13.39 7.94 -9.80
CA GLY A 115 -12.37 6.99 -10.25
C GLY A 115 -10.95 7.24 -9.71
N VAL A 116 -10.03 6.40 -10.15
CA VAL A 116 -8.66 6.31 -9.60
C VAL A 116 -7.82 7.56 -9.89
N ALA A 117 -7.92 8.15 -11.07
CA ALA A 117 -7.15 9.35 -11.42
C ALA A 117 -7.52 10.54 -10.51
N ALA A 118 -8.80 10.76 -10.26
CA ALA A 118 -9.28 11.80 -9.34
C ALA A 118 -8.80 11.55 -7.90
N ALA A 119 -8.82 10.29 -7.45
CA ALA A 119 -8.36 9.93 -6.12
C ALA A 119 -6.86 10.16 -5.92
N VAL A 120 -6.03 9.81 -6.91
CA VAL A 120 -4.59 10.07 -6.88
C VAL A 120 -4.30 11.57 -6.86
N ALA A 121 -4.99 12.36 -7.69
CA ALA A 121 -4.83 13.82 -7.70
C ALA A 121 -5.20 14.47 -6.34
N HIS A 122 -6.28 13.99 -5.71
CA HIS A 122 -6.66 14.44 -4.37
C HIS A 122 -5.60 14.05 -3.33
N ALA A 123 -5.11 12.81 -3.37
CA ALA A 123 -4.05 12.34 -2.49
C ALA A 123 -2.74 13.11 -2.66
N GLN A 124 -2.37 13.50 -3.89
CA GLN A 124 -1.20 14.35 -4.15
C GLN A 124 -1.36 15.74 -3.53
N THR A 125 -2.57 16.30 -3.56
CA THR A 125 -2.87 17.58 -2.90
C THR A 125 -2.69 17.47 -1.38
N LEU A 126 -3.15 16.37 -0.78
CA LEU A 126 -2.99 16.10 0.66
C LEU A 126 -1.53 15.82 1.06
N ALA A 127 -0.79 15.09 0.23
CA ALA A 127 0.59 14.70 0.50
C ALA A 127 1.58 15.85 0.26
N GLY A 128 1.27 16.79 -0.63
CA GLY A 128 2.20 17.84 -1.07
C GLY A 128 3.39 17.26 -1.83
N ASP A 129 4.58 17.42 -1.27
CA ASP A 129 5.82 16.86 -1.84
C ASP A 129 6.17 15.48 -1.29
N ARG A 130 5.40 14.95 -0.33
CA ARG A 130 5.56 13.60 0.20
C ARG A 130 4.96 12.54 -0.72
N VAL A 131 5.34 11.28 -0.51
CA VAL A 131 4.90 10.14 -1.31
C VAL A 131 3.40 9.89 -1.13
N VAL A 132 2.71 9.63 -2.24
CA VAL A 132 1.37 9.03 -2.25
C VAL A 132 1.53 7.52 -2.37
N ALA A 133 1.18 6.78 -1.32
CA ALA A 133 1.24 5.33 -1.31
C ALA A 133 -0.09 4.74 -1.80
N VAL A 134 -0.02 3.94 -2.87
CA VAL A 134 -1.16 3.28 -3.49
C VAL A 134 -1.17 1.80 -3.08
N THR A 135 -2.28 1.33 -2.52
CA THR A 135 -2.39 -0.07 -2.12
C THR A 135 -2.50 -0.99 -3.34
N GLY A 136 -2.05 -2.24 -3.17
CA GLY A 136 -2.20 -3.28 -4.17
C GLY A 136 -3.64 -3.60 -4.61
N GLY A 137 -3.76 -4.54 -5.53
CA GLY A 137 -5.00 -4.99 -6.15
C GLY A 137 -5.44 -4.07 -7.29
N THR A 138 -6.75 -3.87 -7.40
CA THR A 138 -7.36 -3.17 -8.53
C THR A 138 -6.98 -1.69 -8.61
N ILE A 139 -6.59 -1.06 -7.50
CA ILE A 139 -6.15 0.34 -7.49
C ILE A 139 -4.75 0.47 -8.08
N ALA A 140 -3.77 -0.32 -7.60
CA ALA A 140 -2.42 -0.37 -8.18
C ALA A 140 -2.46 -0.70 -9.67
N ARG A 141 -3.31 -1.65 -10.09
CA ARG A 141 -3.52 -1.97 -11.51
C ARG A 141 -3.97 -0.79 -12.34
N GLN A 142 -5.04 -0.12 -11.91
CA GLN A 142 -5.58 1.02 -12.63
C GLN A 142 -4.57 2.17 -12.67
N CYS A 143 -3.83 2.43 -11.57
CA CYS A 143 -2.77 3.42 -11.58
C CYS A 143 -1.66 3.07 -12.59
N LEU A 144 -1.28 1.81 -12.70
CA LEU A 144 -0.29 1.36 -13.68
C LEU A 144 -0.80 1.56 -15.11
N GLU A 145 -2.01 1.12 -15.42
CA GLU A 145 -2.64 1.24 -16.74
C GLU A 145 -2.88 2.69 -17.16
N LEU A 146 -3.14 3.58 -16.21
CA LEU A 146 -3.33 5.01 -16.43
C LEU A 146 -2.01 5.79 -16.46
N GLY A 147 -0.86 5.14 -16.27
CA GLY A 147 0.45 5.79 -16.24
C GLY A 147 0.65 6.73 -15.04
N LEU A 148 -0.06 6.48 -13.94
CA LEU A 148 -0.03 7.32 -12.73
C LEU A 148 1.07 6.93 -11.74
N LEU A 149 1.63 5.72 -11.86
CA LEU A 149 2.68 5.26 -10.95
C LEU A 149 4.06 5.75 -11.38
N ASP A 150 4.83 6.24 -10.41
CA ASP A 150 6.26 6.51 -10.58
C ASP A 150 7.11 5.29 -10.21
N GLU A 151 6.70 4.56 -9.17
CA GLU A 151 7.43 3.38 -8.67
C GLU A 151 6.47 2.27 -8.21
N VAL A 152 6.98 1.05 -8.21
CA VAL A 152 6.36 -0.13 -7.60
C VAL A 152 7.31 -0.65 -6.52
N ALA A 153 6.86 -0.61 -5.27
CA ALA A 153 7.56 -1.13 -4.11
C ALA A 153 6.94 -2.46 -3.66
N VAL A 154 7.78 -3.43 -3.34
CA VAL A 154 7.38 -4.79 -2.97
C VAL A 154 8.17 -5.23 -1.75
N ASP A 155 7.46 -5.60 -0.69
CA ASP A 155 8.03 -6.41 0.38
C ASP A 155 7.75 -7.88 0.04
N LEU A 156 8.71 -8.54 -0.62
CA LEU A 156 8.57 -9.90 -1.12
C LEU A 156 8.79 -10.91 0.01
N VAL A 157 7.73 -11.61 0.40
CA VAL A 157 7.72 -12.59 1.46
C VAL A 157 7.86 -14.00 0.86
N PRO A 158 8.75 -14.87 1.38
CA PRO A 158 8.99 -16.21 0.85
C PRO A 158 7.89 -17.19 1.30
N VAL A 159 6.63 -16.86 0.99
CA VAL A 159 5.44 -17.69 1.19
C VAL A 159 4.75 -17.87 -0.16
N VAL A 160 4.25 -19.07 -0.43
CA VAL A 160 3.41 -19.38 -1.59
C VAL A 160 1.98 -19.55 -1.07
N MET A 161 1.03 -18.79 -1.61
CA MET A 161 -0.36 -18.80 -1.14
C MET A 161 -1.28 -19.67 -2.01
N GLY A 162 -0.86 -20.00 -3.23
CA GLY A 162 -1.65 -20.76 -4.19
C GLY A 162 -2.69 -19.93 -4.92
N GLU A 163 -3.57 -20.59 -5.65
CA GLU A 163 -4.54 -19.96 -6.55
C GLU A 163 -5.74 -19.30 -5.84
N GLY A 164 -6.42 -18.39 -6.53
CA GLY A 164 -7.67 -17.78 -6.05
C GLY A 164 -7.52 -16.64 -5.03
N ASN A 165 -6.28 -16.33 -4.67
CA ASN A 165 -5.94 -15.22 -3.78
C ASN A 165 -5.94 -13.87 -4.51
N ARG A 166 -5.79 -12.77 -3.75
CA ARG A 166 -5.86 -11.40 -4.29
C ARG A 166 -4.49 -10.98 -4.83
N PRO A 167 -4.32 -10.78 -6.14
CA PRO A 167 -3.03 -10.46 -6.74
C PRO A 167 -2.64 -9.00 -6.52
N PHE A 168 -1.36 -8.68 -6.66
CA PHE A 168 -0.89 -7.29 -6.53
C PHE A 168 -1.43 -6.36 -7.64
N PHE A 169 -1.51 -6.82 -8.88
CA PHE A 169 -2.14 -6.07 -9.97
C PHE A 169 -3.37 -6.80 -10.54
N GLY A 170 -3.34 -8.13 -10.60
CA GLY A 170 -4.37 -8.89 -11.29
C GLY A 170 -4.24 -8.78 -12.81
N THR A 171 -5.33 -9.03 -13.52
CA THR A 171 -5.32 -9.08 -14.99
C THR A 171 -5.26 -7.67 -15.58
N LEU A 172 -4.17 -7.35 -16.28
CA LEU A 172 -4.01 -6.11 -17.04
C LEU A 172 -4.92 -6.10 -18.29
N SER A 173 -5.35 -4.91 -18.71
CA SER A 173 -6.06 -4.72 -19.99
C SER A 173 -5.13 -4.70 -21.20
N ALA A 174 -3.86 -4.39 -20.99
CA ALA A 174 -2.81 -4.35 -22.01
C ALA A 174 -1.95 -5.63 -21.98
N GLY A 175 -0.91 -5.68 -22.82
CA GLY A 175 0.15 -6.69 -22.75
C GLY A 175 0.99 -6.56 -21.47
N ASP A 176 2.15 -7.18 -21.45
CA ASP A 176 3.10 -7.07 -20.35
C ASP A 176 3.67 -5.65 -20.23
N VAL A 177 3.82 -5.18 -18.98
CA VAL A 177 4.43 -3.88 -18.66
C VAL A 177 5.78 -4.14 -18.03
N MET A 178 6.85 -3.72 -18.72
CA MET A 178 8.22 -3.82 -18.22
C MET A 178 8.52 -2.66 -17.26
N LEU A 179 8.89 -2.98 -16.02
CA LEU A 179 9.43 -2.01 -15.06
C LEU A 179 10.96 -1.85 -15.25
N GLY A 180 11.53 -0.77 -14.72
CA GLY A 180 12.98 -0.60 -14.71
C GLY A 180 13.67 -1.52 -13.71
N ASN A 181 15.01 -1.53 -13.73
CA ASN A 181 15.80 -2.28 -12.75
C ASN A 181 15.53 -1.78 -11.32
N PRO A 182 15.60 -2.65 -10.30
CA PRO A 182 15.34 -2.25 -8.93
C PRO A 182 16.37 -1.20 -8.47
N THR A 183 15.88 -0.09 -7.92
CA THR A 183 16.71 0.97 -7.31
C THR A 183 16.94 0.71 -5.83
N VAL A 184 16.11 -0.12 -5.21
CA VAL A 184 16.26 -0.61 -3.84
C VAL A 184 16.21 -2.14 -3.86
N CYS A 185 17.15 -2.75 -3.16
CA CYS A 185 17.18 -4.19 -2.89
C CYS A 185 17.77 -4.41 -1.49
N VAL A 186 16.90 -4.58 -0.50
CA VAL A 186 17.29 -4.77 0.90
C VAL A 186 16.79 -6.13 1.36
N GLN A 187 17.73 -7.00 1.77
CA GLN A 187 17.41 -8.29 2.34
C GLN A 187 17.11 -8.13 3.84
N GLY A 188 15.91 -8.50 4.26
CA GLY A 188 15.54 -8.71 5.67
C GLY A 188 15.45 -10.21 6.00
N ASP A 189 15.11 -10.53 7.25
CA ASP A 189 14.73 -11.90 7.60
C ASP A 189 13.30 -12.16 7.13
N ARG A 190 13.09 -13.21 6.33
CA ARG A 190 11.79 -13.59 5.74
C ARG A 190 11.10 -12.49 4.91
N VAL A 191 11.84 -11.51 4.41
CA VAL A 191 11.34 -10.47 3.50
C VAL A 191 12.48 -9.92 2.63
N THR A 192 12.20 -9.54 1.39
CA THR A 192 13.11 -8.76 0.54
C THR A 192 12.40 -7.51 0.06
N HIS A 193 12.93 -6.35 0.42
CA HIS A 193 12.37 -5.05 0.04
C HIS A 193 12.92 -4.63 -1.32
N LEU A 194 12.04 -4.41 -2.29
CA LEU A 194 12.37 -4.08 -3.66
C LEU A 194 11.61 -2.82 -4.08
N VAL A 195 12.27 -1.92 -4.82
CA VAL A 195 11.60 -0.78 -5.45
C VAL A 195 12.02 -0.71 -6.90
N PHE A 196 11.04 -0.69 -7.80
CA PHE A 196 11.23 -0.64 -9.24
C PHE A 196 10.64 0.67 -9.79
N PRO A 197 11.38 1.44 -10.59
CA PRO A 197 10.84 2.61 -11.27
C PRO A 197 9.91 2.17 -12.41
N VAL A 198 8.80 2.87 -12.60
CA VAL A 198 7.94 2.72 -13.78
C VAL A 198 8.53 3.54 -14.91
N ALA A 199 8.75 2.92 -16.07
CA ALA A 199 9.22 3.64 -17.24
C ALA A 199 8.14 4.63 -17.70
N ARG A 200 8.49 5.92 -17.75
CA ARG A 200 7.63 6.92 -18.42
C ARG A 200 7.78 6.72 -19.92
N SER A 201 6.66 6.50 -20.61
CA SER A 201 6.61 6.50 -22.08
C SER A 201 6.59 7.91 -22.64
#